data_AF-A0A1B2R7D9-F1
#
_entry.id   AF-A0A1B2R7D9-F1
#
_cell.length_a   1.000
_cell.length_b   1.000
_cell.length_c   1.000
_cell.angle_alpha   90.00
_cell.angle_beta   90.00
_cell.angle_gamma   90.00
#
_symmetry.space_group_name_H-M   'P 1'
#
loop_
_entity.id
_entity.type
_entity.pdbx_description
1 polymer ?
#
loop_
_entity_poly.entity_id
_entity_poly.type
_entity_poly.pdbx_seq_one_letter_code
_entity_poly.pdbx_strand_id
1 'polypeptide(L)'
;MSLPARLADALERLPVAAASSVKKDGWRGMMRALAAEGKLLITNHNQPEAVILSTAEYTRLVQAAQAANQATPDPLAELRRRFDERLAVLDDDGASDRLRAAMRSPARLGGKVKAGSTY
;
A
#
# COMPACT_ATOMS: atom_id res chain seq x y z
N MET A 1 -10.15 1.02 -21.15
CA MET A 1 -9.27 1.42 -20.03
C MET A 1 -7.86 1.47 -20.60
N SER A 2 -7.25 2.65 -20.74
CA SER A 2 -5.93 2.77 -21.38
C SER A 2 -4.84 2.33 -20.38
N LEU A 3 -3.98 1.41 -20.79
CA LEU A 3 -2.84 1.00 -19.97
C LEU A 3 -1.82 2.14 -19.93
N PRO A 4 -1.19 2.42 -18.77
CA PRO A 4 -0.11 3.40 -18.71
C PRO A 4 1.04 2.97 -19.63
N ALA A 5 1.64 3.92 -20.36
CA ALA A 5 2.57 3.65 -21.46
C ALA A 5 3.72 2.68 -21.09
N ARG A 6 4.28 2.80 -19.88
CA ARG A 6 5.34 1.91 -19.38
C ARG A 6 4.90 0.45 -19.24
N LEU A 7 3.63 0.22 -18.98
CA LEU A 7 3.04 -1.12 -18.87
C LEU A 7 2.76 -1.70 -20.26
N ALA A 8 2.36 -0.88 -21.22
CA ALA A 8 2.22 -1.31 -22.62
C ALA A 8 3.56 -1.78 -23.21
N ASP A 9 4.63 -1.00 -23.04
CA ASP A 9 5.98 -1.37 -23.49
C ASP A 9 6.50 -2.67 -22.86
N ALA A 10 6.09 -2.95 -21.62
CA ALA A 10 6.48 -4.17 -20.92
C ALA A 10 5.75 -5.41 -21.45
N LEU A 11 4.49 -5.26 -21.87
CA LEU A 11 3.70 -6.36 -22.44
C LEU A 11 4.16 -6.73 -23.85
N GLU A 12 4.60 -5.76 -24.66
CA GLU A 12 5.11 -6.00 -26.02
C GLU A 12 6.39 -6.85 -26.05
N ARG A 13 7.13 -6.91 -24.94
CA ARG A 13 8.37 -7.69 -24.81
C ARG A 13 8.13 -9.13 -24.37
N LEU A 14 6.89 -9.49 -24.03
CA LEU A 14 6.55 -10.84 -23.60
C LEU A 14 6.36 -11.76 -24.81
N PRO A 15 6.82 -13.03 -24.72
CA PRO A 15 6.50 -14.02 -25.74
C PRO A 15 4.99 -14.19 -25.86
N VAL A 16 4.47 -14.06 -27.07
CA VAL A 16 3.03 -14.06 -27.34
C VAL A 16 2.55 -15.46 -27.73
N ALA A 17 1.56 -15.95 -27.01
CA ALA A 17 0.77 -17.11 -27.38
C ALA A 17 -0.64 -16.65 -27.80
N ALA A 18 -0.93 -16.71 -29.11
CA ALA A 18 -2.28 -16.43 -29.58
C ALA A 18 -3.27 -17.45 -28.99
N ALA A 19 -4.48 -17.01 -28.64
CA ALA A 19 -5.54 -17.88 -28.12
C ALA A 19 -5.89 -19.04 -29.08
N SER A 20 -5.62 -18.90 -30.37
CA SER A 20 -5.74 -19.98 -31.36
C SER A 20 -4.66 -21.06 -31.22
N SER A 21 -3.42 -20.70 -30.88
CA SER A 21 -2.34 -21.64 -30.57
C SER A 21 -2.60 -22.40 -29.27
N VAL A 22 -3.20 -21.73 -28.28
CA VAL A 22 -3.67 -22.38 -27.04
C VAL A 22 -4.69 -23.49 -27.34
N LYS A 23 -5.59 -23.26 -28.30
CA LYS A 23 -6.58 -24.25 -28.73
C LYS A 23 -5.99 -25.40 -29.57
N LYS A 24 -4.91 -25.15 -30.33
CA LYS A 24 -4.25 -26.15 -31.20
C LYS A 24 -3.23 -27.02 -30.47
N ASP A 25 -2.32 -26.42 -29.71
CA ASP A 25 -1.24 -27.13 -29.00
C ASP A 25 -1.69 -27.65 -27.62
N GLY A 26 -2.85 -27.19 -27.18
CA GLY A 26 -3.46 -27.53 -25.89
C GLY A 26 -2.64 -27.03 -24.70
N TRP A 27 -3.12 -27.39 -23.50
CA TRP A 27 -2.47 -27.04 -22.24
C TRP A 27 -1.00 -27.48 -22.16
N ARG A 28 -0.67 -28.64 -22.73
CA ARG A 28 0.68 -29.22 -22.69
C ARG A 28 1.71 -28.41 -23.50
N GLY A 29 1.34 -27.89 -24.67
CA GLY A 29 2.21 -27.01 -25.46
C GLY A 29 2.48 -25.70 -24.74
N MET A 30 1.44 -25.16 -24.09
CA MET A 30 1.54 -23.95 -23.28
C MET A 30 2.48 -24.11 -22.08
N MET A 31 2.38 -25.24 -21.36
CA MET A 31 3.27 -25.54 -20.24
C MET A 31 4.74 -25.71 -20.68
N ARG A 32 4.99 -26.23 -21.89
CA ARG A 32 6.36 -26.30 -22.46
C ARG A 32 6.92 -24.92 -22.76
N ALA A 33 6.13 -24.06 -23.39
CA ALA A 33 6.54 -22.67 -23.65
C ALA A 33 6.76 -21.91 -22.33
N LEU A 34 5.91 -22.11 -21.34
CA LEU A 34 6.04 -21.51 -20.01
C LEU A 34 7.28 -22.03 -19.26
N ALA A 35 7.65 -23.30 -19.44
CA ALA A 35 8.87 -23.85 -18.84
C ALA A 35 10.15 -23.27 -19.46
N ALA A 36 10.12 -22.89 -20.75
CA ALA A 36 11.26 -22.29 -21.43
C ALA A 36 11.41 -20.78 -21.12
N GLU A 37 10.31 -20.04 -21.20
CA GLU A 37 10.30 -18.57 -21.16
C GLU A 37 9.91 -18.00 -19.78
N GLY A 38 9.27 -18.81 -18.92
CA GLY A 38 8.80 -18.43 -17.59
C GLY A 38 7.58 -17.49 -17.57
N LYS A 39 7.24 -16.84 -18.69
CA LYS A 39 6.14 -15.87 -18.86
C LYS A 39 5.55 -15.97 -20.26
N LEU A 40 4.24 -15.85 -20.39
CA LEU A 40 3.54 -15.88 -21.68
C LEU A 40 2.41 -14.86 -21.70
N LEU A 41 2.32 -14.07 -22.76
CA LEU A 41 1.18 -13.20 -23.02
C LEU A 41 0.16 -13.93 -23.88
N ILE A 42 -1.08 -14.03 -23.41
CA ILE A 42 -2.21 -14.51 -24.18
C ILE A 42 -2.88 -13.35 -24.88
N THR A 43 -3.04 -13.46 -26.20
CA THR A 43 -3.80 -12.50 -27.00
C THR A 43 -5.03 -13.13 -27.63
N ASN A 44 -6.10 -12.35 -27.72
CA ASN A 44 -7.28 -12.67 -28.51
C ASN A 44 -7.47 -11.56 -29.56
N HIS A 45 -7.64 -11.93 -30.82
CA HIS A 45 -7.69 -10.96 -31.93
C HIS A 45 -6.55 -9.91 -31.87
N ASN A 46 -5.34 -10.35 -31.51
CA ASN A 46 -4.15 -9.50 -31.32
C ASN A 46 -4.25 -8.47 -30.18
N GLN A 47 -5.24 -8.59 -29.30
CA GLN A 47 -5.37 -7.80 -28.09
C GLN A 47 -4.88 -8.61 -26.88
N PRO A 48 -4.00 -8.06 -26.03
CA PRO A 48 -3.60 -8.66 -24.76
C PRO A 48 -4.81 -8.93 -23.85
N GLU A 49 -5.04 -10.18 -23.46
CA GLU A 49 -6.12 -10.54 -22.54
C GLU A 49 -5.61 -11.02 -21.17
N ALA A 50 -4.54 -11.82 -21.16
CA ALA A 50 -4.02 -12.40 -19.92
C ALA A 50 -2.52 -12.65 -20.02
N VAL A 51 -1.82 -12.66 -18.88
CA VAL A 51 -0.41 -13.09 -18.78
C VAL A 51 -0.36 -14.32 -17.90
N ILE A 52 0.25 -15.40 -18.40
CA ILE A 52 0.57 -16.59 -17.61
C ILE A 52 2.00 -16.49 -17.12
N LEU A 53 2.20 -16.75 -15.84
CA LEU A 53 3.51 -16.76 -15.20
C LEU A 53 3.75 -18.16 -14.61
N SER A 54 5.01 -18.60 -14.66
CA SER A 54 5.43 -19.72 -13.81
C SER A 54 5.25 -19.34 -12.33
N THR A 55 5.05 -20.34 -11.47
CA THR A 55 4.92 -20.10 -10.02
C THR A 55 6.15 -19.40 -9.46
N ALA A 56 7.35 -19.75 -9.92
CA ALA A 56 8.61 -19.10 -9.52
C ALA A 56 8.63 -17.60 -9.86
N GLU A 57 8.25 -17.22 -11.09
CA GLU A 57 8.21 -15.82 -11.49
C GLU A 57 7.10 -15.04 -10.77
N TYR A 58 5.95 -15.67 -10.56
CA TYR A 58 4.88 -15.07 -9.75
C TYR A 58 5.35 -14.80 -8.31
N THR A 59 5.98 -15.78 -7.66
CA THR A 59 6.51 -15.63 -6.30
C THR A 59 7.55 -14.51 -6.22
N ARG A 60 8.47 -14.42 -7.19
CA ARG A 60 9.45 -13.33 -7.25
C ARG A 60 8.80 -11.96 -7.37
N LEU A 61 7.78 -11.82 -8.22
CA LEU A 61 7.05 -10.55 -8.38
C LEU A 61 6.30 -10.17 -7.10
N VAL A 62 5.65 -11.13 -6.44
CA VAL A 62 4.96 -10.89 -5.17
C VAL A 62 5.96 -10.44 -4.09
N GLN A 63 7.11 -11.11 -3.98
CA GLN A 63 8.16 -10.73 -3.03
C GLN A 63 8.73 -9.34 -3.32
N ALA A 64 9.00 -9.02 -4.58
CA ALA A 64 9.49 -7.70 -4.97
C ALA A 64 8.47 -6.59 -4.67
N ALA A 65 7.18 -6.84 -4.95
CA ALA A 65 6.10 -5.90 -4.64
C ALA A 65 5.92 -5.70 -3.12
N GLN A 66 6.02 -6.78 -2.34
CA GLN A 66 5.97 -6.70 -0.88
C GLN A 66 7.16 -5.92 -0.32
N ALA A 67 8.37 -6.18 -0.81
CA ALA A 67 9.57 -5.44 -0.41
C ALA A 67 9.48 -3.95 -0.77
N ALA A 68 8.97 -3.62 -1.97
CA ALA A 68 8.75 -2.24 -2.38
C ALA A 68 7.69 -1.53 -1.52
N ASN A 69 6.61 -2.22 -1.15
CA ASN A 69 5.61 -1.69 -0.24
C ASN A 69 6.16 -1.47 1.18
N GLN A 70 6.98 -2.40 1.69
CA GLN A 70 7.65 -2.25 2.99
C GLN A 70 8.72 -1.15 2.99
N ALA A 71 9.36 -0.92 1.85
CA ALA A 71 10.33 0.16 1.65
C ALA A 71 9.66 1.53 1.46
N THR A 72 8.34 1.58 1.29
CA THR A 72 7.61 2.84 1.23
C THR A 72 7.58 3.43 2.65
N PRO A 73 8.19 4.61 2.88
CA PRO A 73 8.17 5.24 4.19
C PRO A 73 6.73 5.43 4.64
N ASP A 74 6.40 5.04 5.87
CA ASP A 74 5.08 5.32 6.44
C ASP A 74 4.87 6.84 6.41
N PRO A 75 3.91 7.35 5.61
CA PRO A 75 3.72 8.78 5.42
C PRO A 75 3.32 9.49 6.73
N LEU A 76 2.86 8.74 7.73
CA LEU A 76 2.46 9.25 9.04
C LEU A 76 3.47 8.95 10.14
N ALA A 77 4.59 8.28 9.85
CA ALA A 77 5.58 7.91 10.88
C ALA A 77 6.06 9.12 11.67
N GLU A 78 6.37 10.22 10.99
CA GLU A 78 6.81 11.46 11.64
C GLU A 78 5.69 12.12 12.45
N LEU A 79 4.44 12.08 11.97
CA LEU A 79 3.30 12.61 12.71
C LEU A 79 3.06 11.79 13.99
N ARG A 80 3.13 10.47 13.87
CA ARG A 80 2.98 9.53 14.99
C ARG A 80 4.07 9.75 16.03
N ARG A 81 5.34 9.85 15.61
CA ARG A 81 6.48 10.17 16.50
C ARG A 81 6.23 11.46 17.29
N ARG A 82 5.83 12.55 16.62
CA ARG A 82 5.56 13.83 17.28
C ARG A 82 4.37 13.76 18.25
N PHE A 83 3.36 12.96 17.91
CA PHE A 83 2.20 12.76 18.77
C PHE A 83 2.59 11.98 20.03
N ASP A 84 3.34 10.89 19.87
CA ASP A 84 3.84 10.07 20.97
C ASP A 84 4.76 10.88 21.89
N GLU A 85 5.65 11.72 21.34
CA GLU A 85 6.49 12.65 22.11
C GLU A 85 5.68 13.63 22.96
N ARG A 86 4.55 14.13 22.43
CA ARG A 86 3.66 15.01 23.20
C ARG A 86 2.91 14.26 24.28
N LEU A 87 2.49 13.03 24.02
CA LEU A 87 1.81 12.19 25.01
C LEU A 87 2.74 11.68 26.10
N ALA A 88 4.04 11.52 25.84
CA ALA A 88 5.01 11.07 26.83
C ALA A 88 5.03 11.94 28.09
N VAL A 89 4.71 13.24 27.98
CA VAL A 89 4.58 14.16 29.13
C VAL A 89 3.47 13.73 30.11
N LEU A 90 2.45 13.00 29.63
CA LEU A 90 1.37 12.49 30.45
C LEU A 90 1.76 11.21 31.21
N ASP A 91 2.82 10.53 30.79
CA ASP A 91 3.31 9.29 31.40
C ASP A 91 4.38 9.54 32.48
N ASP A 92 4.76 10.80 32.69
CA ASP A 92 5.74 11.23 33.69
C ASP A 92 5.20 11.07 35.13
N ASP A 93 6.06 10.70 36.05
CA ASP A 93 5.71 10.52 37.47
C ASP A 93 5.25 11.87 38.04
N GLY A 94 3.97 11.94 38.41
CA GLY A 94 3.32 13.18 38.88
C GLY A 94 2.62 14.01 37.81
N ALA A 95 2.50 13.53 36.56
CA ALA A 95 1.63 14.14 35.54
C ALA A 95 0.17 14.24 36.02
N SER A 96 -0.34 13.20 36.68
CA SER A 96 -1.67 13.19 37.29
C SER A 96 -1.85 14.28 38.34
N ASP A 97 -0.83 14.51 39.19
CA ASP A 97 -0.89 15.53 40.23
C ASP A 97 -0.83 16.94 39.64
N ARG A 98 0.01 17.15 38.62
CA ARG A 98 0.08 18.43 37.89
C ARG A 98 -1.23 18.77 37.19
N LEU A 99 -1.87 17.80 36.53
CA LEU A 99 -3.18 17.98 35.92
C LEU A 99 -4.22 18.37 36.97
N ARG A 100 -4.26 17.64 38.08
CA ARG A 100 -5.22 17.87 39.16
C ARG A 100 -4.97 19.22 39.85
N ALA A 101 -3.71 19.65 39.98
CA ALA A 101 -3.34 20.97 40.47
C ALA A 101 -3.81 22.07 39.51
N ALA A 102 -3.63 21.89 38.19
CA ALA A 102 -4.11 22.85 37.19
C ALA A 102 -5.64 22.99 37.21
N MET A 103 -6.38 21.89 37.31
CA MET A 103 -7.85 21.91 37.42
C MET A 103 -8.36 22.55 38.73
N ARG A 104 -7.61 22.41 39.82
CA ARG A 104 -7.93 23.03 41.11
C ARG A 104 -7.47 24.49 41.20
N SER A 105 -6.59 24.91 40.30
CA SER A 105 -6.05 26.27 40.32
C SER A 105 -7.14 27.26 39.91
N PRO A 106 -7.38 28.32 40.69
CA PRO A 106 -8.37 29.33 40.32
C PRO A 106 -8.03 29.93 38.95
N ALA A 107 -8.98 29.93 38.02
CA ALA A 107 -8.78 30.60 36.74
C ALA A 107 -8.52 32.09 36.98
N ARG A 108 -7.36 32.59 36.55
CA ARG A 108 -7.10 34.03 36.52
C ARG A 108 -7.90 34.63 35.36
N LEU A 109 -9.12 35.07 35.69
CA LEU A 109 -10.02 35.71 34.74
C LEU A 109 -9.54 37.14 34.51
N GLY A 110 -8.76 37.37 33.45
CA GLY A 110 -8.19 38.67 33.08
C GLY A 110 -9.20 39.67 32.51
N GLY A 111 -10.46 39.65 32.95
CA GLY A 111 -11.52 40.50 32.40
C GLY A 111 -12.91 40.17 32.94
N LYS A 112 -13.95 40.79 32.33
CA LYS A 112 -15.37 40.57 32.71
C LYS A 112 -15.76 39.12 32.46
N VAL A 113 -16.02 38.40 33.54
CA VAL A 113 -16.53 37.03 33.54
C VAL A 113 -17.96 37.03 33.00
N LYS A 114 -18.21 36.38 31.87
CA LYS A 114 -19.57 36.03 31.44
C LYS A 114 -19.94 34.71 32.11
N ALA A 115 -20.47 34.78 33.32
CA ALA A 115 -21.22 33.65 33.86
C ALA A 115 -22.49 33.50 33.01
N GLY A 116 -22.68 32.34 32.38
CA GLY A 116 -23.93 32.03 31.70
C GLY A 116 -25.09 32.13 32.70
N SER A 117 -26.24 32.62 32.25
CA SER A 117 -27.45 32.70 33.06
C SER A 117 -27.85 31.29 33.51
N THR A 118 -27.54 30.95 34.76
CA THR A 118 -28.13 29.79 35.43
C THR A 118 -29.63 30.01 35.57
N TYR A 119 -30.42 29.02 35.14
CA TYR A 119 -31.86 28.94 35.35
C TYR A 119 -32.15 28.16 36.64
#